data_AF-A0A6H5L1F0-F1
#
_entry.id   AF-A0A6H5L1F0-F1
#
_cell.length_a   1.000
_cell.length_b   1.000
_cell.length_c   1.000
_cell.angle_alpha   90.00
_cell.angle_beta   90.00
_cell.angle_gamma   90.00
#
_symmetry.space_group_name_H-M   'P 1'
#
loop_
_entity.id
_entity.type
_entity.pdbx_description
1 polymer ?
#
loop_
_entity_poly.entity_id
_entity_poly.type
_entity_poly.pdbx_seq_one_letter_code
_entity_poly.pdbx_strand_id
1 'polypeptide(L)'
;MEALSLLRQCTMARKTVREEKDHYVFGHKRVPKDTPTAWKSQVQSEYYSLKQLVILLEHADAPMVTYIAACTSKGVKWVASIEKADVLAYLRGQTDDAPQIDRTAAPTSSERANKRSHNELQKGMTDTEMREAKKAHAQRLENRGGGGSRAGLLSGQDPLLSRGEGTGIGGISQDKLLELRAKRLSHKRNTIVS
;
A
#
# COMPACT_ATOMS: atom_id res chain seq x y z
N MET A 1 -13.78 -2.37 7.37
CA MET A 1 -15.20 -2.79 7.31
C MET A 1 -16.20 -1.63 7.49
N GLU A 2 -16.12 -0.84 8.58
CA GLU A 2 -17.16 0.13 8.96
C GLU A 2 -17.57 1.13 7.86
N ALA A 3 -16.62 1.68 7.11
CA ALA A 3 -16.90 2.66 6.05
C ALA A 3 -17.85 2.13 4.96
N LEU A 4 -17.70 0.86 4.56
CA LEU A 4 -18.55 0.23 3.54
C LEU A 4 -19.98 0.05 4.06
N SER A 5 -20.11 -0.46 5.28
CA SER A 5 -21.40 -0.69 5.92
C SER A 5 -22.16 0.63 6.15
N LEU A 6 -21.46 1.68 6.59
CA LEU A 6 -22.05 3.02 6.75
C LEU A 6 -22.57 3.57 5.41
N LEU A 7 -21.80 3.43 4.33
CA LEU A 7 -22.22 3.86 3.01
C LEU A 7 -23.45 3.09 2.52
N ARG A 8 -23.47 1.76 2.69
CA ARG A 8 -24.63 0.92 2.34
C ARG A 8 -25.86 1.33 3.15
N GLN A 9 -25.73 1.48 4.46
CA GLN A 9 -26.84 1.91 5.33
C GLN A 9 -27.41 3.27 4.91
N CYS A 10 -26.55 4.24 4.60
CA CYS A 10 -27.00 5.55 4.13
C CYS A 10 -27.69 5.48 2.76
N THR A 11 -27.15 4.67 1.85
CA THR A 11 -27.73 4.47 0.51
C THR A 11 -29.11 3.82 0.59
N MET A 12 -29.25 2.74 1.38
CA MET A 12 -30.53 2.05 1.60
C MET A 12 -31.55 2.95 2.31
N ALA A 13 -31.11 3.79 3.24
CA ALA A 13 -31.96 4.76 3.92
C ALA A 13 -32.31 5.99 3.04
N ARG A 14 -31.85 6.04 1.78
CA ARG A 14 -31.99 7.18 0.86
C ARG A 14 -31.53 8.52 1.48
N LYS A 15 -30.53 8.47 2.36
CA LYS A 15 -29.93 9.64 2.99
C LYS A 15 -28.75 10.11 2.16
N THR A 16 -28.68 11.41 1.91
CA THR A 16 -27.53 12.02 1.23
C THR A 16 -26.30 12.00 2.14
N VAL A 17 -25.18 11.53 1.61
CA VAL A 17 -23.88 11.61 2.31
C VAL A 17 -23.39 13.05 2.22
N ARG A 18 -23.14 13.69 3.37
CA ARG A 18 -22.64 15.06 3.39
C ARG A 18 -21.14 15.07 3.15
N GLU A 19 -20.70 15.71 2.07
CA GLU A 19 -19.28 15.89 1.74
C GLU A 19 -18.71 17.12 2.47
N GLU A 20 -17.68 16.92 3.29
CA GLU A 20 -16.81 17.99 3.82
C GLU A 20 -15.46 17.96 3.10
N LYS A 21 -14.51 18.84 3.44
CA LYS A 21 -13.22 18.96 2.73
C LYS A 21 -12.46 17.62 2.66
N ASP A 22 -12.18 17.02 3.81
CA ASP A 22 -11.37 15.79 3.94
C ASP A 22 -12.17 14.56 4.41
N HIS A 23 -13.45 14.73 4.75
CA HIS A 23 -14.28 13.69 5.35
C HIS A 23 -15.66 13.61 4.70
N TYR A 24 -16.27 12.43 4.76
CA TYR A 24 -17.69 12.23 4.56
C TYR A 24 -18.38 12.11 5.93
N VAL A 25 -19.55 12.73 6.05
CA VAL A 25 -20.34 12.71 7.28
C VAL A 25 -21.58 11.84 7.09
N PHE A 26 -21.65 10.78 7.90
CA PHE A 26 -22.75 9.82 7.96
C PHE A 26 -23.48 10.00 9.30
N GLY A 27 -24.45 10.91 9.36
CA GLY A 27 -25.13 11.27 10.61
C GLY A 27 -24.15 11.87 11.62
N HIS A 28 -23.85 11.15 12.70
CA HIS A 28 -22.89 11.56 13.73
C HIS A 28 -21.45 11.08 13.49
N LYS A 29 -21.23 10.21 12.49
CA LYS A 29 -19.90 9.67 12.19
C LYS A 29 -19.23 10.45 11.08
N ARG A 30 -17.92 10.67 11.23
CA ARG A 30 -17.06 11.31 10.23
C ARG A 30 -16.02 10.30 9.79
N VAL A 31 -15.92 10.06 8.50
CA VAL A 31 -14.99 9.08 7.92
C VAL A 31 -14.12 9.79 6.88
N PRO A 32 -12.79 9.67 6.92
CA PRO A 32 -11.91 10.23 5.90
C PRO A 32 -12.26 9.72 4.51
N LYS A 33 -12.12 10.59 3.50
CA LYS A 33 -12.43 10.23 2.10
C LYS A 33 -11.58 9.08 1.57
N ASP A 34 -10.31 9.05 1.95
CA ASP A 34 -9.35 8.05 1.47
C ASP A 34 -9.36 6.74 2.28
N THR A 35 -10.28 6.59 3.24
CA THR A 35 -10.39 5.37 4.03
C THR A 35 -10.65 4.17 3.11
N PRO A 36 -9.81 3.11 3.14
CA PRO A 36 -10.05 1.90 2.38
C PRO A 36 -11.31 1.19 2.90
N THR A 37 -12.15 0.75 1.97
CA THR A 37 -13.35 -0.02 2.28
C THR A 37 -13.03 -1.52 2.36
N ALA A 38 -14.00 -2.34 2.76
CA ALA A 38 -13.83 -3.79 2.75
C ALA A 38 -13.93 -4.41 1.34
N TRP A 39 -14.23 -3.63 0.30
CA TRP A 39 -14.35 -4.14 -1.06
C TRP A 39 -12.98 -4.20 -1.73
N LYS A 40 -12.50 -5.41 -2.00
CA LYS A 40 -11.22 -5.65 -2.68
C LYS A 40 -11.42 -5.68 -4.19
N SER A 41 -10.71 -4.84 -4.94
CA SER A 41 -10.77 -4.87 -6.40
C SER A 41 -10.13 -6.14 -6.94
N GLN A 42 -10.85 -6.81 -7.83
CA GLN A 42 -10.35 -7.97 -8.58
C GLN A 42 -9.29 -7.57 -9.62
N VAL A 43 -9.32 -6.32 -10.10
CA VAL A 43 -8.44 -5.83 -11.17
C VAL A 43 -7.22 -5.12 -10.60
N GLN A 44 -7.42 -4.30 -9.56
CA GLN A 44 -6.36 -3.42 -9.05
C GLN A 44 -5.59 -4.06 -7.88
N SER A 45 -6.04 -5.21 -7.35
CA SER A 45 -5.48 -5.88 -6.16
C SER A 45 -5.43 -4.99 -4.90
N GLU A 46 -6.17 -3.88 -4.92
CA GLU A 46 -6.26 -2.88 -3.86
C GLU A 46 -7.71 -2.77 -3.37
N TYR A 47 -7.91 -2.31 -2.14
CA TYR A 47 -9.24 -1.98 -1.64
C TYR A 47 -9.71 -0.66 -2.23
N TYR A 48 -10.97 -0.60 -2.65
CA TYR A 48 -11.56 0.67 -3.05
C TYR A 48 -11.66 1.62 -1.86
N SER A 49 -11.29 2.88 -2.05
CA SER A 49 -11.47 3.92 -1.04
C SER A 49 -12.93 4.36 -0.96
N LEU A 50 -13.32 4.96 0.17
CA LEU A 50 -14.66 5.46 0.37
C LEU A 50 -15.04 6.50 -0.71
N LYS A 51 -14.12 7.40 -1.06
CA LYS A 51 -14.30 8.40 -2.12
C LYS A 51 -14.61 7.77 -3.47
N GLN A 52 -13.98 6.64 -3.82
CA GLN A 52 -14.26 5.93 -5.07
C GLN A 52 -15.71 5.46 -5.12
N LEU A 53 -16.20 4.86 -4.04
CA LEU A 53 -17.56 4.31 -3.98
C LEU A 53 -18.63 5.40 -3.92
N VAL A 54 -18.35 6.53 -3.27
CA VAL A 54 -19.28 7.68 -3.24
C VAL A 54 -19.44 8.29 -4.62
N ILE A 55 -18.35 8.55 -5.35
CA ILE A 55 -18.43 9.09 -6.72
C ILE A 55 -19.17 8.12 -7.63
N LEU A 56 -18.96 6.81 -7.46
CA LEU A 56 -19.68 5.78 -8.21
C LEU A 56 -21.20 5.85 -7.97
N LEU A 57 -21.63 6.06 -6.73
CA LEU A 57 -23.05 6.22 -6.39
C LEU A 57 -23.65 7.49 -6.97
N GLU A 58 -22.93 8.61 -6.91
CA GLU A 58 -23.35 9.89 -7.51
C GLU A 58 -23.54 9.78 -9.02
N HIS A 59 -22.77 8.91 -9.68
CA HIS A 59 -22.80 8.68 -11.13
C HIS A 59 -23.33 7.29 -11.49
N ALA A 60 -24.18 6.70 -10.64
CA ALA A 60 -24.61 5.32 -10.81
C ALA A 60 -25.33 5.09 -12.15
N ASP A 61 -26.20 6.03 -12.52
CA ASP A 61 -27.02 5.99 -13.73
C ASP A 61 -26.36 6.71 -14.94
N ALA A 62 -25.16 7.27 -14.73
CA ALA A 62 -24.41 7.92 -15.81
C ALA A 62 -23.59 6.89 -16.62
N PRO A 63 -23.31 7.18 -17.91
CA PRO A 63 -22.39 6.40 -18.71
C PRO A 63 -21.01 6.28 -18.05
N MET A 64 -20.32 5.16 -18.27
CA MET A 64 -19.01 4.90 -17.67
C MET A 64 -17.98 6.00 -17.98
N VAL A 65 -18.04 6.58 -19.18
CA VAL A 65 -17.16 7.68 -19.61
C VAL A 65 -17.32 8.92 -18.72
N THR A 66 -18.56 9.30 -18.40
CA THR A 66 -18.86 10.43 -17.52
C THR A 66 -18.35 10.20 -16.10
N TYR A 67 -18.53 8.97 -15.59
CA TYR A 67 -18.00 8.57 -14.30
C TYR A 67 -16.46 8.63 -14.25
N ILE A 68 -15.78 8.12 -15.27
CA ILE A 68 -14.31 8.16 -15.36
C ILE A 68 -13.81 9.62 -15.39
N ALA A 69 -14.49 10.50 -16.11
CA ALA A 69 -14.16 11.93 -16.12
C ALA A 69 -14.30 12.56 -14.73
N ALA A 70 -15.36 12.23 -13.98
CA ALA A 70 -15.56 12.71 -12.61
C ALA A 70 -14.47 12.20 -11.64
N CYS A 71 -14.10 10.93 -11.74
CA CYS A 71 -12.98 10.36 -10.99
C CYS A 71 -11.65 11.07 -11.31
N THR A 72 -11.39 11.32 -12.59
CA THR A 72 -10.16 11.99 -13.06
C THR A 72 -10.08 13.42 -12.54
N SER A 73 -11.18 14.18 -12.63
CA SER A 73 -11.26 15.55 -12.08
C SER A 73 -10.99 15.61 -10.58
N LYS A 74 -11.43 14.58 -9.83
CA LYS A 74 -11.22 14.47 -8.38
C LYS A 74 -9.88 13.83 -8.00
N GLY A 75 -9.05 13.43 -8.97
CA GLY A 75 -7.74 12.80 -8.77
C GLY A 75 -7.82 11.39 -8.16
N VAL A 76 -8.86 10.62 -8.50
CA VAL A 76 -9.15 9.32 -7.90
C VAL A 76 -9.24 8.24 -8.98
N LYS A 77 -8.76 7.02 -8.68
CA LYS A 77 -8.93 5.86 -9.58
C LYS A 77 -10.41 5.47 -9.67
N TRP A 78 -10.91 5.11 -10.84
CA TRP A 78 -12.27 4.61 -10.97
C TRP A 78 -12.39 3.14 -10.54
N VAL A 79 -13.62 2.74 -10.19
CA VAL A 79 -14.02 1.34 -10.03
C VAL A 79 -14.04 0.66 -11.40
N ALA A 80 -13.51 -0.56 -11.49
CA ALA A 80 -13.45 -1.31 -12.74
C ALA A 80 -14.85 -1.55 -13.34
N SER A 81 -14.98 -1.46 -14.67
CA SER A 81 -16.29 -1.57 -15.34
C SER A 81 -16.97 -2.91 -15.08
N ILE A 82 -16.20 -4.00 -14.97
CA ILE A 82 -16.72 -5.34 -14.68
C ILE A 82 -17.26 -5.49 -13.25
N GLU A 83 -16.76 -4.68 -12.29
CA GLU A 83 -17.17 -4.72 -10.89
C GLU A 83 -18.29 -3.71 -10.57
N LYS A 84 -18.53 -2.73 -11.47
CA LYS A 84 -19.49 -1.64 -11.25
C LYS A 84 -20.88 -2.14 -10.86
N ALA A 85 -21.39 -3.14 -11.57
CA ALA A 85 -22.74 -3.66 -11.34
C ALA A 85 -22.87 -4.29 -9.95
N ASP A 86 -21.91 -5.14 -9.57
CA ASP A 86 -21.93 -5.85 -8.28
C ASP A 86 -21.77 -4.89 -7.10
N VAL A 87 -20.85 -3.92 -7.20
CA VAL A 87 -20.65 -2.89 -6.18
C VAL A 87 -21.95 -2.10 -5.96
N LEU A 88 -22.59 -1.66 -7.05
CA LEU A 88 -23.85 -0.91 -6.95
C LEU A 88 -24.98 -1.77 -6.40
N ALA A 89 -25.09 -3.04 -6.80
CA ALA A 89 -26.10 -3.96 -6.30
C ALA A 89 -25.98 -4.14 -4.78
N TYR A 90 -24.76 -4.33 -4.28
CA TYR A 90 -24.50 -4.43 -2.86
C TYR A 90 -24.83 -3.14 -2.10
N LEU A 91 -24.36 -1.99 -2.57
CA LEU A 91 -24.59 -0.69 -1.92
C LEU A 91 -26.08 -0.30 -1.90
N ARG A 92 -26.84 -0.68 -2.93
CA ARG A 92 -28.29 -0.47 -3.01
C ARG A 92 -29.10 -1.50 -2.19
N GLY A 93 -28.43 -2.50 -1.61
CA GLY A 93 -29.08 -3.57 -0.84
C GLY A 93 -29.81 -4.61 -1.69
N GLN A 94 -29.46 -4.73 -2.98
CA GLN A 94 -29.96 -5.80 -3.86
C GLN A 94 -29.26 -7.12 -3.58
N THR A 95 -28.03 -7.07 -3.07
CA THR A 95 -27.29 -8.22 -2.54
C THR A 95 -26.87 -7.97 -1.10
N ASP A 96 -26.82 -9.03 -0.30
CA ASP A 96 -26.39 -8.99 1.11
C ASP A 96 -24.89 -9.25 1.30
N ASP A 97 -24.27 -9.91 0.32
CA ASP A 97 -22.85 -10.23 0.34
C ASP A 97 -22.25 -10.27 -1.07
N ALA A 98 -20.92 -10.21 -1.14
CA ALA A 98 -20.15 -10.39 -2.36
C ALA A 98 -18.78 -11.00 -2.04
N PRO A 99 -18.23 -11.89 -2.88
CA PRO A 99 -16.95 -12.56 -2.62
C PRO A 99 -15.76 -11.59 -2.51
N GLN A 100 -15.89 -10.38 -3.04
CA GLN A 100 -14.89 -9.31 -2.96
C GLN A 100 -14.85 -8.61 -1.59
N ILE A 101 -15.84 -8.85 -0.72
CA ILE A 101 -15.92 -8.21 0.59
C ILE A 101 -15.06 -8.99 1.58
N ASP A 102 -13.91 -8.42 1.96
CA ASP A 102 -13.08 -8.98 3.02
C ASP A 102 -13.64 -8.56 4.39
N ARG A 103 -14.34 -9.50 5.03
CA ARG A 103 -14.89 -9.33 6.38
C ARG A 103 -13.82 -9.49 7.48
N THR A 104 -12.65 -10.00 7.15
CA THR A 104 -11.56 -10.27 8.10
C THR A 104 -10.51 -9.18 8.12
N ALA A 105 -10.50 -8.31 7.11
CA ALA A 105 -9.71 -7.07 7.09
C ALA A 105 -10.19 -6.11 8.19
N ALA A 106 -9.63 -6.28 9.39
CA ALA A 106 -9.67 -5.29 10.44
C ALA A 106 -9.21 -3.93 9.86
N PRO A 107 -9.78 -2.80 10.30
CA PRO A 107 -9.32 -1.50 9.85
C PRO A 107 -7.86 -1.35 10.28
N THR A 108 -6.94 -1.47 9.33
CA THR A 108 -5.57 -1.03 9.55
C THR A 108 -5.65 0.48 9.68
N SER A 109 -5.74 0.96 10.93
CA SER A 109 -5.37 2.34 11.23
C SER A 109 -3.97 2.52 10.68
N SER A 110 -3.86 3.18 9.52
CA SER A 110 -2.60 3.76 9.09
C SER A 110 -2.29 4.86 10.09
N GLU A 111 -1.72 4.49 11.23
CA GLU A 111 -1.09 5.40 12.16
C GLU A 111 -0.10 6.22 11.33
N ARG A 112 -0.40 7.52 11.21
CA ARG A 112 0.50 8.47 10.59
C ARG A 112 1.84 8.36 11.31
N ALA A 113 2.87 7.91 10.60
CA ALA A 113 4.25 8.14 10.96
C ALA A 113 4.55 9.65 10.88
N ASN A 114 4.03 10.42 11.83
CA ASN A 114 4.41 11.80 12.06
C ASN A 114 5.53 11.77 13.10
N LYS A 115 6.77 11.88 12.61
CA LYS A 115 7.95 12.17 13.43
C LYS A 115 7.70 13.49 14.18
N ARG A 116 7.36 13.41 15.45
CA ARG A 116 7.62 14.48 16.43
C ARG A 116 8.18 13.85 17.68
N SER A 117 9.51 13.89 17.77
CA SER A 117 10.22 13.82 19.03
C SER A 117 9.79 15.00 19.88
N HIS A 118 9.16 14.75 21.04
CA HIS A 118 9.36 15.57 22.22
C HIS A 118 9.09 14.74 23.47
N ASN A 119 10.21 14.42 24.10
CA ASN A 119 10.46 14.01 25.48
C ASN A 119 9.38 14.42 26.50
N GLU A 120 8.75 13.45 27.18
CA GLU A 120 8.23 13.60 28.55
C GLU A 120 7.70 12.28 29.11
N LEU A 121 8.58 11.43 29.67
CA LEU A 121 8.23 10.48 30.73
C LEU A 121 9.46 10.28 31.62
N GLN A 122 9.73 11.28 32.45
CA GLN A 122 10.65 11.20 33.59
C GLN A 122 9.82 11.03 34.87
N LYS A 123 9.70 9.79 35.36
CA LYS A 123 9.39 9.46 36.76
C LYS A 123 9.51 7.94 36.92
N GLY A 124 10.34 7.35 37.76
CA GLY A 124 11.44 7.79 38.59
C GLY A 124 12.16 6.51 39.04
N MET A 125 13.49 6.52 39.12
CA MET A 125 14.28 5.41 39.66
C MET A 125 15.42 6.00 40.48
N THR A 126 15.61 5.43 41.66
CA THR A 126 16.41 5.94 42.79
C THR A 126 17.92 5.77 42.57
N ASP A 127 18.70 6.71 43.14
CA ASP A 127 20.16 6.87 42.96
C ASP A 127 21.02 5.70 43.51
N THR A 128 20.41 4.75 44.22
CA THR A 128 21.15 3.66 44.88
C THR A 128 21.48 2.49 43.94
N GLU A 129 20.75 2.30 42.84
CA GLU A 129 20.87 1.11 41.98
C GLU A 129 21.82 1.29 40.78
N MET A 130 22.21 2.53 40.44
CA MET A 130 23.10 2.81 39.30
C MET A 130 24.59 2.55 39.59
N ARG A 131 24.98 2.51 40.87
CA ARG A 131 26.39 2.34 41.26
C ARG A 131 26.88 0.89 41.16
N GLU A 132 25.99 -0.08 41.19
CA GLU A 132 26.33 -1.51 41.19
C GLU A 132 26.41 -2.11 39.76
N ALA A 133 25.56 -1.63 38.84
CA ALA A 133 25.54 -2.12 37.45
C ALA A 133 26.76 -1.71 36.60
N LYS A 134 27.48 -0.64 37.00
CA LYS A 134 28.64 -0.15 36.24
C LYS A 134 29.95 -0.90 36.54
N LYS A 135 29.99 -1.71 37.61
CA LYS A 135 31.20 -2.45 38.02
C LYS A 135 31.30 -3.85 37.39
N ALA A 136 30.20 -4.39 36.85
CA ALA A 136 30.13 -5.76 36.32
C ALA A 136 30.47 -5.88 34.81
N HIS A 137 30.53 -4.78 34.05
CA HIS A 137 30.82 -4.83 32.61
C HIS A 137 32.31 -4.69 32.27
N ALA A 138 33.13 -4.21 33.20
CA ALA A 138 34.57 -3.98 32.97
C ALA A 138 35.45 -5.23 33.14
N GLN A 139 34.92 -6.36 33.61
CA GLN A 139 35.73 -7.54 34.00
C GLN A 139 35.61 -8.75 33.05
N ARG A 140 35.15 -8.56 31.80
CA ARG A 140 34.97 -9.68 30.85
C ARG A 140 35.70 -9.53 29.51
N LEU A 141 36.56 -8.53 29.38
CA LEU A 141 37.33 -8.27 28.15
C LEU A 141 38.81 -8.69 28.23
N GLU A 142 39.26 -9.25 29.36
CA GLU A 142 40.68 -9.60 29.56
C GLU A 142 41.05 -11.07 29.31
N ASN A 143 40.10 -11.93 28.91
CA ASN A 143 40.36 -13.38 28.81
C ASN A 143 39.84 -14.02 27.51
N ARG A 144 40.33 -13.58 26.35
CA ARG A 144 40.59 -14.49 25.22
C ARG A 144 41.50 -13.84 24.18
N GLY A 145 42.81 -14.01 24.40
CA GLY A 145 43.80 -13.82 23.35
C GLY A 145 43.79 -14.99 22.34
N GLY A 146 44.28 -14.69 21.14
CA GLY A 146 45.12 -15.61 20.38
C GLY A 146 44.55 -16.22 19.08
N GLY A 147 45.17 -15.85 17.96
CA GLY A 147 45.24 -16.62 16.70
C GLY A 147 44.20 -16.21 15.65
N GLY A 148 44.51 -15.80 14.41
CA GLY A 148 45.73 -15.95 13.62
C GLY A 148 45.41 -16.62 12.28
N SER A 149 45.64 -15.91 11.17
CA SER A 149 45.96 -16.40 9.80
C SER A 149 44.87 -16.78 8.78
N ARG A 150 44.76 -15.92 7.75
CA ARG A 150 44.96 -16.11 6.28
C ARG A 150 44.45 -17.36 5.52
N ALA A 151 44.10 -17.08 4.25
CA ALA A 151 43.84 -17.97 3.08
C ALA A 151 42.43 -18.59 3.06
N GLY A 152 41.67 -18.67 1.96
CA GLY A 152 41.97 -18.72 0.53
C GLY A 152 41.23 -19.93 -0.06
N LEU A 153 40.75 -19.85 -1.32
CA LEU A 153 40.17 -20.92 -2.17
C LEU A 153 38.66 -21.18 -1.95
N LEU A 154 37.75 -20.96 -2.92
CA LEU A 154 37.52 -21.59 -4.25
C LEU A 154 36.97 -23.03 -4.18
N SER A 155 36.02 -23.30 -5.09
CA SER A 155 35.35 -24.57 -5.43
C SER A 155 34.02 -24.82 -4.70
N GLY A 156 32.91 -25.24 -5.31
CA GLY A 156 32.60 -25.65 -6.69
C GLY A 156 31.08 -25.92 -6.78
N GLN A 157 30.46 -25.54 -7.90
CA GLN A 157 29.76 -26.41 -8.87
C GLN A 157 28.53 -27.22 -8.36
N ASP A 158 27.34 -26.72 -8.75
CA ASP A 158 26.27 -27.35 -9.58
C ASP A 158 25.72 -28.77 -9.26
N PRO A 159 24.58 -29.23 -9.84
CA PRO A 159 23.39 -28.55 -10.44
C PRO A 159 22.03 -29.20 -10.04
N LEU A 160 20.92 -28.49 -10.24
CA LEU A 160 19.55 -29.05 -10.41
C LEU A 160 18.73 -27.88 -10.98
N LEU A 161 18.24 -27.91 -12.22
CA LEU A 161 17.07 -28.69 -12.61
C LEU A 161 17.04 -28.85 -14.14
N SER A 162 16.79 -30.09 -14.53
CA SER A 162 16.46 -30.51 -15.88
C SER A 162 14.94 -30.42 -16.08
N ARG A 163 14.55 -30.03 -17.30
CA ARG A 163 13.47 -30.63 -18.12
C ARG A 163 12.05 -30.01 -18.09
N GLY A 164 11.60 -29.68 -19.31
CA GLY A 164 10.20 -29.60 -19.77
C GLY A 164 9.78 -28.21 -20.22
N GLU A 165 10.13 -27.74 -21.43
CA GLU A 165 9.42 -27.90 -22.72
C GLU A 165 7.99 -27.33 -22.75
N GLY A 166 7.76 -26.33 -23.62
CA GLY A 166 6.43 -25.77 -23.88
C GLY A 166 6.37 -24.46 -24.68
N THR A 167 6.78 -24.52 -25.96
CA THR A 167 6.12 -23.83 -27.10
C THR A 167 6.14 -22.28 -27.19
N GLY A 168 7.06 -21.77 -28.03
CA GLY A 168 6.79 -20.75 -29.06
C GLY A 168 6.63 -19.28 -28.62
N ILE A 169 7.59 -18.43 -29.03
CA ILE A 169 7.44 -17.24 -29.90
C ILE A 169 8.85 -16.60 -30.04
N GLY A 170 9.20 -16.20 -31.26
CA GLY A 170 10.55 -15.90 -31.75
C GLY A 170 11.44 -15.05 -30.83
N GLY A 171 12.67 -15.55 -30.64
CA GLY A 171 13.73 -14.92 -29.86
C GLY A 171 14.16 -13.57 -30.42
N ILE A 172 14.17 -12.57 -29.55
CA ILE A 172 14.84 -11.30 -29.77
C ILE A 172 16.29 -11.49 -29.30
N SER A 173 17.23 -11.61 -30.24
CA SER A 173 18.65 -11.83 -29.94
C SER A 173 19.21 -10.76 -28.99
N GLN A 174 20.03 -11.20 -28.03
CA GLN A 174 20.65 -10.34 -27.00
C GLN A 174 21.51 -9.20 -27.59
N ASP A 175 21.90 -9.29 -28.86
CA ASP A 175 22.67 -8.26 -29.57
C ASP A 175 21.92 -6.92 -29.69
N LYS A 176 20.58 -6.91 -29.79
CA LYS A 176 19.78 -5.66 -29.84
C LYS A 176 19.69 -4.93 -28.49
N LEU A 177 19.93 -5.62 -27.38
CA LEU A 177 19.82 -5.05 -26.02
C LEU A 177 21.01 -4.16 -25.63
N LEU A 178 22.17 -4.35 -26.27
CA LEU A 178 23.36 -3.54 -26.00
C LEU A 178 23.33 -2.20 -26.74
N GLU A 179 22.72 -2.13 -27.93
CA GLU A 179 22.67 -0.90 -28.73
C GLU A 179 21.70 0.15 -28.15
N LEU A 180 20.61 -0.27 -27.48
CA LEU A 180 19.70 0.64 -26.79
C LEU A 180 20.27 1.26 -25.50
N ARG A 181 21.25 0.60 -24.86
CA ARG A 181 21.91 1.18 -23.66
C ARG A 181 22.91 2.27 -24.03
N ALA A 182 23.55 2.19 -25.20
CA ALA A 182 24.51 3.20 -25.65
C ALA A 182 23.85 4.54 -26.07
N LYS A 183 22.62 4.51 -26.59
CA LYS A 183 21.91 5.73 -27.06
C LYS A 183 21.35 6.63 -25.95
N ARG A 184 21.28 6.16 -24.70
CA ARG A 184 20.83 6.98 -23.55
C ARG A 184 21.95 7.70 -22.80
N LEU A 185 23.21 7.54 -23.19
CA LEU A 185 24.36 8.20 -22.55
C LEU A 185 24.84 9.48 -23.25
N SER A 186 24.25 9.88 -24.40
CA SER A 186 24.77 11.01 -25.20
C SER A 186 23.99 12.34 -25.05
N HIS A 187 22.83 12.37 -24.39
CA HIS A 187 22.00 13.59 -24.31
C HIS A 187 22.20 14.42 -23.03
N LYS A 188 23.29 14.20 -22.28
CA LYS A 188 23.59 14.95 -21.06
C LYS A 188 24.88 15.75 -21.17
N ARG A 189 24.99 16.60 -22.20
CA ARG A 189 25.96 17.71 -22.26
C ARG A 189 25.44 18.84 -23.15
N ASN A 190 24.53 19.68 -22.64
CA ASN A 190 24.61 21.11 -22.93
C ASN A 190 23.90 21.93 -21.85
N THR A 191 24.63 22.23 -20.78
CA THR A 191 24.32 23.36 -19.90
C THR A 191 25.67 23.78 -19.30
N ILE A 192 26.15 24.96 -19.67
CA ILE A 192 26.95 25.90 -18.85
C ILE A 192 27.13 27.18 -19.69
N VAL A 193 26.40 28.21 -19.24
CA VAL A 193 26.67 29.66 -19.18
C VAL A 193 27.76 30.32 -20.06
N SER A 194 27.37 31.41 -20.71
CA SER A 194 27.94 32.76 -20.51
C SER A 194 26.86 33.81 -20.73
#